data_AF-A0A397Y124-F1
#
_entry.id   AF-A0A397Y124-F1
#
_cell.length_a   1.000
_cell.length_b   1.000
_cell.length_c   1.000
_cell.angle_alpha   90.00
_cell.angle_beta   90.00
_cell.angle_gamma   90.00
#
_symmetry.space_group_name_H-M   'P 1'
#
loop_
_entity.id
_entity.type
_entity.pdbx_description
1 polymer ?
#
loop_
_entity_poly.entity_id
_entity_poly.type
_entity_poly.pdbx_seq_one_letter_code
_entity_poly.pdbx_strand_id
1 'polypeptide(L)'
;MGCGGTLFYPLLITLSVALITYNILISSNAPLKQGFPSSSSYDDPVIQLPRGGSRIRGNNEHNRRLFHTAVTASDSVYNTWQCRVMYHWFKKAKASAGPGSEMGGFTRILHNGEWRFDKRSYIKSPPPKNLTMPPPGVPQSVVTLVKMVNEATANLPDWGS
;
A
#
# COMPACT_ATOMS: atom_id res chain seq x y z
N MET A 1 -63.80 -15.58 -23.34
CA MET A 1 -63.22 -14.23 -23.48
C MET A 1 -62.20 -14.05 -22.36
N GLY A 2 -60.92 -14.32 -22.65
CA GLY A 2 -59.82 -14.15 -21.70
C GLY A 2 -59.28 -12.73 -21.80
N CYS A 3 -59.48 -11.93 -20.75
CA CYS A 3 -58.98 -10.56 -20.67
C CYS A 3 -58.38 -10.25 -19.29
N GLY A 4 -57.74 -11.24 -18.64
CA GLY A 4 -57.10 -11.07 -17.32
C GLY A 4 -55.57 -11.20 -17.34
N GLY A 5 -54.98 -11.65 -18.45
CA GLY A 5 -53.54 -11.95 -18.53
C GLY A 5 -52.67 -10.91 -19.24
N THR A 6 -53.28 -9.93 -19.94
CA THR A 6 -52.53 -8.99 -20.79
C THR A 6 -51.95 -7.79 -20.05
N LEU A 7 -52.51 -7.42 -18.89
CA LEU A 7 -52.04 -6.28 -18.08
C LEU A 7 -51.14 -6.67 -16.91
N PHE A 8 -51.12 -7.95 -16.51
CA PHE A 8 -50.34 -8.39 -15.36
C PHE A 8 -48.83 -8.41 -15.64
N TYR A 9 -48.41 -9.00 -16.77
CA TYR A 9 -47.01 -9.05 -17.17
C TYR A 9 -46.38 -7.68 -17.45
N PRO A 10 -47.00 -6.74 -18.20
CA PRO A 10 -46.40 -5.42 -18.39
C PRO A 10 -46.30 -4.65 -17.06
N LEU A 11 -47.24 -4.85 -16.12
CA LEU A 11 -47.19 -4.23 -14.80
C LEU A 11 -46.06 -4.80 -13.93
N LEU A 12 -45.80 -6.12 -14.00
CA LEU A 12 -44.64 -6.72 -13.34
C LEU A 12 -43.31 -6.26 -13.97
N ILE A 13 -43.26 -6.11 -15.29
CA ILE A 13 -42.07 -5.61 -16.00
C ILE A 13 -41.80 -4.15 -15.64
N THR A 14 -42.82 -3.29 -15.61
CA THR A 14 -42.62 -1.88 -15.23
C THR A 14 -42.23 -1.74 -13.75
N LEU A 15 -42.83 -2.52 -12.85
CA LEU A 15 -42.48 -2.55 -11.43
C LEU A 15 -41.03 -3.00 -11.20
N SER A 16 -40.59 -4.04 -11.90
CA SER A 16 -39.21 -4.55 -11.78
C SER A 16 -38.18 -3.57 -12.34
N VAL A 17 -38.43 -2.96 -13.50
CA VAL A 17 -37.56 -1.91 -14.07
C VAL A 17 -37.49 -0.69 -13.15
N ALA A 18 -38.62 -0.28 -12.56
CA ALA A 18 -38.65 0.82 -11.59
C ALA A 18 -37.84 0.50 -10.33
N LEU A 19 -37.96 -0.72 -9.77
CA LEU A 19 -37.19 -1.15 -8.61
C LEU A 19 -35.69 -1.21 -8.89
N ILE A 20 -35.28 -1.73 -10.05
CA ILE A 20 -33.86 -1.79 -10.43
C ILE A 20 -33.30 -0.37 -10.58
N THR A 21 -34.02 0.52 -11.27
CA THR A 21 -33.60 1.90 -11.49
C THR A 21 -33.52 2.69 -10.17
N TYR A 22 -34.49 2.49 -9.28
CA TYR A 22 -34.49 3.07 -7.94
C TYR A 22 -33.27 2.63 -7.12
N ASN A 23 -32.94 1.33 -7.11
CA ASN A 23 -31.76 0.82 -6.40
C ASN A 23 -30.44 1.36 -7.00
N ILE A 24 -30.36 1.55 -8.32
CA ILE A 24 -29.18 2.16 -8.97
C ILE A 24 -29.06 3.64 -8.58
N LEU A 25 -30.15 4.41 -8.59
CA LEU A 25 -30.16 5.81 -8.18
C LEU A 25 -29.84 5.99 -6.69
N ILE A 26 -30.37 5.12 -5.82
CA ILE A 26 -30.10 5.16 -4.38
C ILE A 26 -28.64 4.77 -4.08
N SER A 27 -28.06 3.80 -4.80
CA SER A 27 -26.68 3.37 -4.58
C SER A 27 -25.65 4.33 -5.19
N SER A 28 -25.99 5.00 -6.29
CA SER A 28 -25.15 6.03 -6.90
C SER A 28 -25.19 7.37 -6.16
N ASN A 29 -26.33 7.71 -5.55
CA ASN A 29 -26.45 8.88 -4.68
C ASN A 29 -26.28 8.55 -3.19
N ALA A 30 -25.96 7.29 -2.85
CA ALA A 30 -25.49 6.98 -1.51
C ALA A 30 -24.19 7.75 -1.35
N PRO A 31 -24.14 8.81 -0.52
CA PRO A 31 -22.85 9.38 -0.19
C PRO A 31 -22.05 8.20 0.34
N LEU A 32 -20.83 7.99 -0.18
CA LEU A 32 -19.84 7.19 0.52
C LEU A 32 -19.62 7.90 1.85
N LYS A 33 -20.50 7.64 2.82
CA LYS A 33 -20.26 7.84 4.22
C LYS A 33 -19.22 6.80 4.54
N GLN A 34 -17.98 7.13 4.17
CA GLN A 34 -16.80 6.62 4.83
C GLN A 34 -16.86 7.22 6.24
N GLY A 35 -17.85 6.77 7.01
CA GLY A 35 -18.06 7.12 8.38
C GLY A 35 -16.95 6.44 9.13
N PHE A 36 -15.84 7.14 9.29
CA PHE A 36 -14.94 6.83 10.38
C PHE A 36 -15.79 6.90 11.66
N PRO A 37 -15.82 5.84 12.47
CA PRO A 37 -16.66 5.81 13.65
C PRO A 37 -16.31 7.00 14.54
N SER A 38 -17.27 7.90 14.70
CA SER A 38 -17.24 8.96 15.69
C SER A 38 -17.41 8.33 17.07
N SER A 39 -16.30 8.27 17.81
CA SER A 39 -16.17 8.08 19.26
C SER A 39 -17.24 7.21 19.94
N SER A 40 -17.14 5.89 19.79
CA SER A 40 -17.39 5.02 20.94
C SER A 40 -16.08 4.90 21.71
N SER A 41 -16.15 5.05 23.04
CA SER A 41 -15.06 4.84 23.99
C SER A 41 -14.71 3.35 24.04
N TYR A 42 -14.12 2.83 22.97
CA TYR A 42 -13.50 1.51 22.94
C TYR A 42 -12.01 1.72 23.20
N ASP A 43 -11.57 1.37 24.41
CA ASP A 43 -10.15 1.29 24.75
C ASP A 43 -9.54 0.10 23.97
N ASP A 44 -9.02 0.40 22.78
CA ASP A 44 -8.27 -0.54 21.95
C ASP A 44 -6.83 -0.65 22.51
N PRO A 45 -6.37 -1.84 22.95
CA PRO A 45 -5.02 -2.04 23.43
C PRO A 45 -4.04 -2.20 22.25
N VAL A 46 -3.98 -1.25 21.33
CA VAL A 46 -2.96 -1.18 20.27
C VAL A 46 -2.57 0.27 20.02
N ILE A 47 -1.33 0.60 20.38
CA ILE A 47 -0.56 1.82 20.04
C ILE A 47 -1.42 3.09 20.10
N GLN A 48 -1.50 3.71 21.28
CA GLN A 48 -2.01 5.08 21.40
C GLN A 48 -1.22 6.00 20.46
N LEU A 49 -1.83 6.35 19.32
CA LEU A 49 -1.38 7.48 18.54
C LEU A 49 -1.47 8.70 19.48
N PRO A 50 -0.39 9.46 19.72
CA PRO A 50 -0.39 10.50 20.73
C PRO A 50 -1.42 11.57 20.37
N ARG A 51 -2.63 11.44 20.93
CA ARG A 51 -3.72 12.42 20.88
C ARG A 51 -3.35 13.73 21.61
N GLY A 52 -2.15 13.80 22.19
CA GLY A 52 -1.57 14.98 22.84
C GLY A 52 -0.95 16.03 21.90
N GLY A 53 -1.03 15.86 20.57
CA GLY A 53 -0.42 16.79 19.61
C GLY A 53 -1.06 18.18 19.52
N SER A 54 -2.28 18.39 20.05
CA SER A 54 -3.05 19.62 19.81
C SER A 54 -3.04 20.64 20.97
N ARG A 55 -2.41 20.33 22.12
CA ARG A 55 -2.43 21.24 23.30
C ARG A 55 -1.10 21.85 23.71
N ILE A 56 0.03 21.42 23.13
CA ILE A 56 1.27 22.21 23.20
C ILE A 56 1.38 23.02 21.91
N ARG A 57 0.41 23.90 21.69
CA ARG A 57 0.56 25.03 20.77
C ARG A 57 1.46 26.06 21.45
N GLY A 58 2.68 25.65 21.75
CA GLY A 58 3.78 26.55 22.04
C GLY A 58 4.04 27.32 20.76
N ASN A 59 4.15 28.63 20.89
CA ASN A 59 4.34 29.61 19.83
C ASN A 59 5.75 29.48 19.20
N ASN A 60 6.08 28.29 18.69
CA ASN A 60 7.35 27.96 18.05
C ASN A 60 7.04 27.23 16.74
N GLU A 61 6.88 28.03 15.69
CA GLU A 61 6.73 27.59 14.30
C GLU A 61 7.81 26.57 13.87
N HIS A 62 8.98 26.65 14.51
CA HIS A 62 10.15 25.81 14.26
C HIS A 62 10.05 24.34 14.68
N ASN A 63 8.98 23.88 15.36
CA ASN A 63 8.88 22.50 15.88
C ASN A 63 7.54 21.79 15.60
N ARG A 64 6.84 22.13 14.51
CA ARG A 64 5.67 21.34 14.09
C ARG A 64 6.12 19.97 13.58
N ARG A 65 5.69 18.89 14.25
CA ARG A 65 5.83 17.52 13.74
C ARG A 65 4.91 17.35 12.55
N LEU A 66 5.49 17.20 11.36
CA LEU A 66 4.76 16.96 10.13
C LEU A 66 4.59 15.45 9.91
N PHE A 67 3.48 15.07 9.30
CA PHE A 67 3.25 13.69 8.87
C PHE A 67 4.18 13.33 7.71
N HIS A 68 4.81 12.17 7.80
CA HIS A 68 5.67 11.65 6.74
C HIS A 68 4.95 10.53 6.01
N THR A 69 4.77 10.66 4.71
CA THR A 69 4.14 9.63 3.88
C THR A 69 5.23 8.70 3.34
N ALA A 70 5.13 7.41 3.67
CA ALA A 70 6.00 6.40 3.11
C ALA A 70 5.21 5.46 2.20
N VAL A 71 5.84 5.06 1.08
CA VAL A 71 5.29 4.03 0.18
C VAL A 71 6.30 2.90 0.03
N THR A 72 5.83 1.68 0.18
CA THR A 72 6.58 0.46 -0.12
C THR A 72 6.55 0.19 -1.62
N ALA A 73 7.71 0.10 -2.24
CA ALA A 73 7.87 -0.02 -3.68
C ALA A 73 8.83 -1.14 -4.07
N SER A 74 8.53 -1.79 -5.19
CA SER A 74 9.46 -2.65 -5.92
C SER A 74 10.21 -1.88 -7.00
N ASP A 75 11.21 -2.52 -7.59
CA ASP A 75 12.00 -2.07 -8.75
C ASP A 75 11.24 -2.17 -10.09
N SER A 76 10.03 -2.73 -10.12
CA SER A 76 9.23 -2.83 -11.33
C SER A 76 8.86 -1.47 -11.95
N VAL A 77 8.74 -1.46 -13.29
CA VAL A 77 8.35 -0.26 -14.07
C VAL A 77 6.97 0.23 -13.65
N TYR A 78 6.02 -0.68 -13.46
CA TYR A 78 4.67 -0.35 -13.02
C TYR A 78 4.65 0.34 -11.67
N ASN A 79 5.34 -0.22 -10.67
CA ASN A 79 5.41 0.38 -9.33
C ASN A 79 6.09 1.76 -9.37
N THR A 80 7.15 1.90 -10.20
CA THR A 80 7.81 3.19 -10.42
C THR A 80 6.86 4.24 -11.01
N TRP A 81 6.06 3.89 -12.01
CA TRP A 81 5.03 4.78 -12.56
C TRP A 81 3.95 5.12 -11.53
N GLN A 82 3.45 4.13 -10.78
CA GLN A 82 2.47 4.36 -9.71
C GLN A 82 3.00 5.33 -8.65
N CYS A 83 4.24 5.13 -8.18
CA CYS A 83 4.90 6.03 -7.22
C CYS A 83 4.98 7.47 -7.74
N ARG A 84 5.20 7.67 -9.06
CA ARG A 84 5.22 9.01 -9.68
C ARG A 84 3.85 9.67 -9.66
N VAL A 85 2.79 8.91 -9.97
CA VAL A 85 1.41 9.40 -9.90
C VAL A 85 1.03 9.76 -8.45
N MET A 86 1.35 8.90 -7.48
CA MET A 86 1.12 9.17 -6.05
C MET A 86 1.88 10.42 -5.59
N TYR A 87 3.15 10.56 -5.98
CA TYR A 87 3.95 11.74 -5.65
C TYR A 87 3.39 13.03 -6.27
N HIS A 88 2.86 12.96 -7.50
CA HIS A 88 2.20 14.11 -8.12
C HIS A 88 1.00 14.58 -7.29
N TRP A 89 0.15 13.65 -6.85
CA TRP A 89 -1.01 13.98 -6.02
C TRP A 89 -0.63 14.39 -4.59
N PHE A 90 0.41 13.79 -4.01
CA PHE A 90 0.99 14.25 -2.73
C PHE A 90 1.40 15.72 -2.81
N LYS A 91 2.10 16.12 -3.88
CA LYS A 91 2.49 17.53 -4.07
C LYS A 91 1.29 18.45 -4.23
N LYS A 92 0.27 18.03 -5.00
CA LYS A 92 -0.97 18.80 -5.14
C LYS A 92 -1.70 18.97 -3.82
N ALA A 93 -1.90 17.88 -3.07
CA ALA A 93 -2.53 17.91 -1.76
C ALA A 93 -1.77 18.79 -0.75
N LYS A 94 -0.43 18.70 -0.73
CA LYS A 94 0.42 19.56 0.11
C LYS A 94 0.27 21.04 -0.26
N ALA A 95 0.21 21.36 -1.55
CA ALA A 95 0.04 22.73 -2.02
C ALA A 95 -1.36 23.29 -1.72
N SER A 96 -2.41 22.48 -1.89
CA SER A 96 -3.80 22.88 -1.60
C SER A 96 -4.06 23.13 -0.11
N ALA A 97 -3.29 22.53 0.80
CA ALA A 97 -3.40 22.74 2.24
C ALA A 97 -2.82 24.08 2.74
N GLY A 98 -2.04 24.80 1.90
CA GLY A 98 -1.52 26.12 2.22
C GLY A 98 -0.35 26.17 3.22
N PRO A 99 0.10 27.39 3.59
CA PRO A 99 1.20 27.61 4.55
C PRO A 99 0.76 27.19 5.96
N GLY A 100 1.04 25.95 6.30
CA GLY A 100 0.53 25.28 7.51
C GLY A 100 0.18 23.81 7.30
N SER A 101 0.30 23.31 6.06
CA SER A 101 0.13 21.89 5.74
C SER A 101 0.90 20.99 6.69
N GLU A 102 0.20 20.02 7.28
CA GLU A 102 0.81 19.01 8.15
C GLU A 102 1.55 17.94 7.34
N MET A 103 1.53 18.00 6.00
CA MET A 103 2.24 17.06 5.12
C MET A 103 3.73 17.40 5.02
N GLY A 104 4.54 16.55 5.62
CA GLY A 104 6.00 16.61 5.62
C GLY A 104 6.61 16.06 4.33
N GLY A 105 7.36 14.96 4.45
CA GLY A 105 8.06 14.31 3.34
C GLY A 105 7.29 13.15 2.72
N PHE A 106 7.72 12.78 1.51
CA PHE A 106 7.29 11.58 0.82
C PHE A 106 8.52 10.70 0.55
N THR A 107 8.55 9.50 1.09
CA THR A 107 9.67 8.56 0.88
C THR A 107 9.18 7.29 0.20
N ARG A 108 9.88 6.90 -0.86
CA ARG A 108 9.75 5.59 -1.49
C ARG A 108 10.73 4.62 -0.85
N ILE A 109 10.23 3.58 -0.21
CA ILE A 109 10.99 2.49 0.39
C ILE A 109 11.11 1.39 -0.67
N LEU A 110 12.32 1.15 -1.17
CA LEU A 110 12.55 0.14 -2.19
C LEU A 110 12.92 -1.20 -1.52
N HIS A 111 12.26 -2.28 -1.92
CA HIS A 111 12.52 -3.61 -1.36
C HIS A 111 13.69 -4.36 -2.02
N ASN A 112 14.13 -3.90 -3.19
CA ASN A 112 15.21 -4.51 -3.95
C ASN A 112 16.29 -3.47 -4.25
N GLY A 113 17.54 -3.83 -4.05
CA GLY A 113 18.71 -3.08 -4.52
C GLY A 113 19.38 -3.77 -5.70
N GLU A 114 20.43 -3.15 -6.24
CA GLU A 114 21.25 -3.71 -7.32
C GLU A 114 21.83 -5.08 -6.94
N TRP A 115 22.28 -5.23 -5.70
CA TRP A 115 22.68 -6.50 -5.12
C TRP A 115 21.61 -7.01 -4.15
N ARG A 116 21.24 -8.29 -4.28
CA ARG A 116 20.32 -8.98 -3.35
C ARG A 116 20.59 -10.48 -3.32
N PHE A 117 20.49 -11.06 -2.11
CA PHE A 117 20.41 -12.50 -1.90
C PHE A 117 19.08 -12.81 -1.23
N ASP A 118 18.10 -13.33 -2.00
CA ASP A 118 16.78 -13.69 -1.50
C ASP A 118 16.51 -15.17 -1.74
N LYS A 119 16.29 -15.93 -0.65
CA LYS A 119 15.92 -17.35 -0.68
C LYS A 119 14.72 -17.62 -1.60
N ARG A 120 13.76 -16.70 -1.67
CA ARG A 120 12.55 -16.86 -2.50
C ARG A 120 12.84 -16.90 -3.99
N SER A 121 14.00 -16.38 -4.42
CA SER A 121 14.46 -16.47 -5.81
C SER A 121 14.88 -17.89 -6.21
N TYR A 122 15.13 -18.77 -5.23
CA TYR A 122 15.67 -20.11 -5.40
C TYR A 122 14.71 -21.21 -4.92
N ILE A 123 13.40 -20.96 -5.01
CA ILE A 123 12.37 -21.94 -4.61
C ILE A 123 12.35 -23.15 -5.57
N LYS A 124 12.55 -22.90 -6.87
CA LYS A 124 12.43 -23.94 -7.92
C LYS A 124 13.75 -24.62 -8.26
N SER A 125 14.87 -23.98 -7.97
CA SER A 125 16.21 -24.44 -8.29
C SER A 125 17.19 -23.88 -7.26
N PRO A 126 18.26 -24.62 -6.93
CA PRO A 126 19.30 -24.11 -6.04
C PRO A 126 19.96 -22.84 -6.61
N PRO A 127 20.57 -22.01 -5.75
CA PRO A 127 21.29 -20.83 -6.22
C PRO A 127 22.50 -21.22 -7.06
N PRO A 128 22.86 -20.41 -8.08
CA PRO A 128 24.01 -20.69 -8.94
C PRO A 128 25.32 -20.67 -8.15
N LYS A 129 26.30 -21.43 -8.63
CA LYS A 129 27.66 -21.41 -8.04
C LYS A 129 28.28 -20.03 -8.24
N ASN A 130 29.11 -19.62 -7.28
CA ASN A 130 29.87 -18.37 -7.31
C ASN A 130 28.99 -17.11 -7.39
N LEU A 131 28.17 -16.90 -6.37
CA LEU A 131 27.34 -15.71 -6.19
C LEU A 131 28.20 -14.45 -6.07
N THR A 132 27.73 -13.35 -6.67
CA THR A 132 28.37 -12.03 -6.57
C THR A 132 28.46 -11.57 -5.11
N MET A 133 29.62 -11.06 -4.72
CA MET A 133 29.81 -10.50 -3.38
C MET A 133 28.97 -9.25 -3.15
N PRO A 134 28.45 -9.04 -1.93
CA PRO A 134 27.72 -7.82 -1.58
C PRO A 134 28.60 -6.56 -1.72
N PRO A 135 27.99 -5.41 -2.05
CA PRO A 135 28.70 -4.14 -2.16
C PRO A 135 29.23 -3.65 -0.79
N PRO A 136 30.19 -2.70 -0.79
CA PRO A 136 30.70 -2.10 0.44
C PRO A 136 29.59 -1.45 1.28
N GLY A 137 29.62 -1.66 2.60
CA GLY A 137 28.63 -1.10 3.54
C GLY A 137 27.53 -2.08 3.99
N VAL A 138 27.50 -3.29 3.44
CA VAL A 138 26.61 -4.38 3.90
C VAL A 138 27.16 -4.99 5.21
N PRO A 139 26.29 -5.45 6.15
CA PRO A 139 26.73 -6.09 7.38
C PRO A 139 27.65 -7.30 7.15
N GLN A 140 28.68 -7.44 7.99
CA GLN A 140 29.66 -8.53 7.87
C GLN A 140 29.02 -9.92 7.92
N SER A 141 27.92 -10.10 8.65
CA SER A 141 27.16 -11.35 8.67
C SER A 141 26.69 -11.80 7.29
N VAL A 142 26.25 -10.86 6.45
CA VAL A 142 25.80 -11.13 5.08
C VAL A 142 26.99 -11.46 4.18
N VAL A 143 28.11 -10.73 4.34
CA VAL A 143 29.35 -11.01 3.61
C VAL A 143 29.84 -12.42 3.89
N THR A 144 29.90 -12.80 5.17
CA THR A 144 30.32 -14.14 5.61
C THR A 144 29.35 -15.20 5.11
N LEU A 145 28.04 -14.96 5.17
CA LEU A 145 27.04 -15.88 4.62
C LEU A 145 27.30 -16.18 3.14
N VAL A 146 27.48 -15.14 2.31
CA VAL A 146 27.71 -15.31 0.87
C VAL A 146 29.01 -16.07 0.60
N LYS A 147 30.07 -15.83 1.37
CA LYS A 147 31.33 -16.60 1.29
C LYS A 147 31.12 -18.08 1.62
N MET A 148 30.43 -18.38 2.72
CA MET A 148 30.15 -19.76 3.13
C MET A 148 29.29 -20.49 2.09
N VAL A 149 28.30 -19.80 1.50
CA VAL A 149 27.49 -20.35 0.41
C VAL A 149 28.39 -20.66 -0.79
N ASN A 150 29.23 -19.72 -1.23
CA ASN A 150 30.12 -19.93 -2.36
C ASN A 150 31.09 -21.10 -2.14
N GLU A 151 31.69 -21.20 -0.96
CA GLU A 151 32.55 -22.32 -0.57
C GLU A 151 31.81 -23.66 -0.59
N ALA A 152 30.62 -23.72 -0.01
CA ALA A 152 29.80 -24.93 -0.01
C ALA A 152 29.41 -25.34 -1.45
N THR A 153 28.96 -24.39 -2.28
CA THR A 153 28.56 -24.68 -3.67
C THR A 153 29.73 -25.16 -4.54
N ALA A 154 30.96 -24.75 -4.22
CA ALA A 154 32.16 -25.17 -4.93
C ALA A 154 32.53 -26.63 -4.59
N ASN A 155 32.33 -27.03 -3.33
CA ASN A 155 32.81 -28.32 -2.81
C ASN A 155 31.75 -29.43 -2.84
N LEU A 156 30.45 -29.10 -2.91
CA LEU A 156 29.39 -30.11 -2.94
C LEU A 156 29.23 -30.75 -4.33
N PRO A 157 29.23 -32.10 -4.43
CA PRO A 157 28.85 -32.78 -5.66
C PRO A 157 27.36 -32.56 -5.96
N ASP A 158 26.99 -32.57 -7.23
CA ASP A 158 25.59 -32.51 -7.69
C ASP A 158 24.74 -31.30 -7.23
N TRP A 159 25.39 -30.17 -6.94
CA TRP A 159 24.73 -28.96 -6.41
C TRP A 159 23.54 -28.42 -7.24
N GLY A 160 23.49 -28.72 -8.54
CA GLY A 160 22.45 -28.22 -9.46
C GLY A 160 21.91 -29.30 -10.39
N SER A 161 22.12 -30.57 -10.05
CA SER A 161 21.68 -31.75 -10.79
C SER A 161 20.23 -32.12 -10.47
#